data_AF-A0A811LDG9-F1
#
_entry.id   AF-A0A811LDG9-F1
#
_cell.length_a   1.000
_cell.length_b   1.000
_cell.length_c   1.000
_cell.angle_alpha   90.00
_cell.angle_beta   90.00
_cell.angle_gamma   90.00
#
_symmetry.space_group_name_H-M   'P 1'
#
loop_
_entity.id
_entity.type
_entity.pdbx_description
1 polymer ?
#
loop_
_entity_poly.entity_id
_entity_poly.type
_entity_poly.pdbx_seq_one_letter_code
_entity_poly.pdbx_strand_id
1 'polypeptide(L)'
;MAEVSSIGPKRPRMEERRPPLDCSHRLLNQSLDIFHLLIGVTGSVATIKLEELIADLRKKFDESKLVIKVVTTSAALNFFDPNKLESEGVIVYEDSDEWNMFKKRGDPVLHIDLRKWADAFIIAPLDANSLAKICHGLCDNLLTCVARAWDFNKPFFFAPAMNTCMWEHPVTAEQVKKLIVVFGCKEIPPMEKELMCGDKGYGAMAKIPMISSVITTTEMWVFGYGSLLWYTDFPYEAVIPGVVQGYVRRFWQMSPDHRGTETKPGRTVTLVPQDGGMCWGLAYKVPEEHIENTIAYLNFRERAGYKREVVEFHPDNGEEPFELSVYISYHHEDNIYHTGPVTNDEIVDVILSSKGRTGTNLEYALRLADIHRRLAPHIHDPHLFDIERRLLKACESKRIRDKILNILGHNLPHLKSA
;
A
#
# COMPACT_ATOMS: atom_id res chain seq x y z
N MET A 1 52.19 -11.61 49.70
CA MET A 1 50.92 -12.31 49.51
C MET A 1 49.80 -11.28 49.46
N ALA A 2 49.28 -11.02 48.27
CA ALA A 2 47.99 -10.36 48.06
C ALA A 2 47.52 -10.80 46.67
N GLU A 3 46.46 -11.61 46.65
CA GLU A 3 45.83 -12.14 45.45
C GLU A 3 45.11 -11.01 44.70
N VAL A 4 45.33 -10.94 43.38
CA VAL A 4 44.58 -10.06 42.48
C VAL A 4 43.36 -10.84 42.00
N SER A 5 42.19 -10.54 42.59
CA SER A 5 40.91 -11.07 42.14
C SER A 5 40.50 -10.45 40.80
N SER A 6 40.49 -11.24 39.74
CA SER A 6 39.94 -10.85 38.44
C SER A 6 38.42 -11.02 38.42
N ILE A 7 37.69 -9.96 38.78
CA ILE A 7 36.24 -9.87 38.55
C ILE A 7 36.03 -9.26 37.16
N GLY A 8 36.17 -10.09 36.14
CA GLY A 8 35.62 -9.79 34.82
C GLY A 8 34.13 -10.16 34.78
N PRO A 9 33.28 -9.45 34.02
CA PRO A 9 31.88 -9.82 33.89
C PRO A 9 31.78 -11.25 33.33
N LYS A 10 31.14 -12.14 34.10
CA LYS A 10 30.83 -13.51 33.66
C LYS A 10 29.97 -13.40 32.39
N ARG A 11 30.46 -13.95 31.28
CA ARG A 11 29.64 -14.17 30.07
C ARG A 11 28.34 -14.87 30.50
N PRO A 12 27.15 -14.42 30.05
CA PRO A 12 25.92 -15.13 30.33
C PRO A 12 26.08 -16.59 29.85
N ARG A 13 25.54 -17.55 30.62
CA ARG A 13 25.39 -18.93 30.15
C ARG A 13 24.64 -18.87 28.82
N MET A 14 25.26 -19.34 27.75
CA MET A 14 24.59 -19.56 26.48
C MET A 14 23.42 -20.50 26.76
N GLU A 15 22.19 -20.03 26.59
CA GLU A 15 21.05 -20.92 26.36
C GLU A 15 21.42 -21.79 25.14
N GLU A 16 21.17 -23.10 25.25
CA GLU A 16 21.57 -24.04 24.21
C GLU A 16 20.81 -23.73 22.92
N ARG A 17 21.53 -23.19 21.94
CA ARG A 17 21.08 -23.05 20.56
C ARG A 17 20.47 -24.36 20.06
N ARG A 18 19.52 -24.30 19.14
CA ARG A 18 19.04 -25.51 18.48
C ARG A 18 20.21 -26.35 17.92
N PRO A 19 20.11 -27.68 17.93
CA PRO A 19 21.06 -28.52 17.20
C PRO A 19 21.12 -28.15 15.70
N PRO A 20 22.27 -28.35 15.04
CA PRO A 20 22.37 -28.19 13.59
C PRO A 20 21.32 -29.04 12.86
N LEU A 21 20.65 -28.46 11.86
CA LEU A 21 19.69 -29.21 11.05
C LEU A 21 20.43 -30.21 10.19
N ASP A 22 19.89 -31.41 10.05
CA ASP A 22 20.46 -32.46 9.23
C ASP A 22 19.53 -32.82 8.06
N CYS A 23 19.95 -33.82 7.27
CA CYS A 23 19.20 -34.32 6.12
C CYS A 23 17.82 -34.91 6.47
N SER A 24 17.44 -35.03 7.74
CA SER A 24 16.10 -35.45 8.20
C SER A 24 15.12 -34.28 8.37
N HIS A 25 15.61 -33.04 8.47
CA HIS A 25 14.77 -31.86 8.57
C HIS A 25 13.86 -31.73 7.34
N ARG A 26 12.56 -31.50 7.56
CA ARG A 26 11.57 -31.31 6.49
C ARG A 26 10.76 -30.06 6.75
N LEU A 27 10.49 -29.30 5.70
CA LEU A 27 9.53 -28.21 5.72
C LEU A 27 8.18 -28.76 5.25
N LEU A 28 7.31 -29.08 6.20
CA LEU A 28 5.96 -29.55 5.93
C LEU A 28 5.04 -28.34 5.72
N ASN A 29 4.23 -28.35 4.67
CA ASN A 29 3.12 -27.41 4.51
C ASN A 29 1.92 -27.98 5.31
N GLN A 30 1.51 -27.27 6.36
CA GLN A 30 0.69 -27.84 7.43
C GLN A 30 -0.82 -27.84 7.13
N SER A 31 -1.31 -27.01 6.21
CA SER A 31 -2.71 -26.97 5.70
C SER A 31 -2.84 -25.81 4.69
N LEU A 32 -3.89 -25.81 3.85
CA LEU A 32 -4.26 -24.63 3.03
C LEU A 32 -4.75 -23.44 3.89
N ASP A 33 -5.17 -23.68 5.13
CA ASP A 33 -5.68 -22.64 6.04
C ASP A 33 -4.60 -21.92 6.85
N ILE A 34 -3.32 -22.33 6.70
CA ILE A 34 -2.18 -21.75 7.41
C ILE A 34 -1.33 -20.96 6.43
N PHE A 35 -1.10 -19.70 6.72
CA PHE A 35 -0.22 -18.83 5.97
C PHE A 35 1.23 -18.98 6.43
N HIS A 36 2.11 -19.36 5.51
CA HIS A 36 3.53 -19.56 5.77
C HIS A 36 4.33 -18.34 5.30
N LEU A 37 4.84 -17.55 6.25
CA LEU A 37 5.65 -16.37 5.95
C LEU A 37 7.13 -16.66 6.15
N LEU A 38 7.93 -16.43 5.10
CA LEU A 38 9.38 -16.40 5.22
C LEU A 38 9.86 -14.95 5.36
N ILE A 39 10.64 -14.68 6.41
CA ILE A 39 11.27 -13.38 6.65
C ILE A 39 12.77 -13.49 6.39
N GLY A 40 13.27 -12.76 5.41
CA GLY A 40 14.69 -12.55 5.15
C GLY A 40 15.22 -11.34 5.92
N VAL A 41 16.33 -11.49 6.62
CA VAL A 41 17.04 -10.37 7.25
C VAL A 41 18.47 -10.25 6.76
N THR A 42 18.88 -9.01 6.51
CA THR A 42 20.20 -8.67 5.93
C THR A 42 21.00 -7.76 6.87
N GLY A 43 22.21 -7.38 6.47
CA GLY A 43 23.19 -6.66 7.30
C GLY A 43 22.89 -5.17 7.47
N SER A 44 21.72 -4.84 8.00
CA SER A 44 21.34 -3.48 8.37
C SER A 44 21.06 -3.36 9.86
N VAL A 45 21.36 -2.21 10.47
CA VAL A 45 21.06 -1.95 11.89
C VAL A 45 19.57 -2.12 12.21
N ALA A 46 18.70 -1.92 11.22
CA ALA A 46 17.25 -2.11 11.38
C ALA A 46 16.85 -3.55 11.75
N THR A 47 17.74 -4.54 11.59
CA THR A 47 17.51 -5.94 12.00
C THR A 47 17.25 -6.09 13.50
N ILE A 48 17.68 -5.13 14.34
CA ILE A 48 17.32 -5.08 15.77
C ILE A 48 15.80 -5.09 16.01
N LYS A 49 14.99 -4.73 15.01
CA LYS A 49 13.52 -4.69 15.09
C LYS A 49 12.84 -5.98 14.66
N LEU A 50 13.58 -7.04 14.38
CA LEU A 50 13.02 -8.32 13.92
C LEU A 50 12.04 -8.91 14.96
N GLU A 51 12.40 -8.89 16.25
CA GLU A 51 11.53 -9.36 17.34
C GLU A 51 10.21 -8.54 17.38
N GLU A 52 10.31 -7.22 17.25
CA GLU A 52 9.15 -6.31 17.20
C GLU A 52 8.26 -6.61 15.98
N LEU A 53 8.84 -6.87 14.80
CA LEU A 53 8.11 -7.24 13.59
C LEU A 53 7.32 -8.54 13.75
N ILE A 54 7.96 -9.57 14.30
CA ILE A 54 7.33 -10.88 14.51
C ILE A 54 6.18 -10.76 15.49
N ALA A 55 6.36 -10.02 16.59
CA ALA A 55 5.31 -9.79 17.58
C ALA A 55 4.11 -9.04 16.98
N ASP A 56 4.34 -7.99 16.18
CA ASP A 56 3.26 -7.22 15.56
C ASP A 56 2.52 -8.03 14.48
N LEU A 57 3.23 -8.86 13.70
CA LEU A 57 2.62 -9.80 12.76
C LEU A 57 1.73 -10.83 13.46
N ARG A 58 2.22 -11.46 14.53
CA ARG A 58 1.44 -12.42 15.34
C ARG A 58 0.21 -11.78 16.00
N LYS A 59 0.26 -10.48 16.32
CA LYS A 59 -0.87 -9.74 16.86
C LYS A 59 -1.95 -9.45 15.79
N LYS A 60 -1.53 -9.18 14.55
CA LYS A 60 -2.44 -8.85 13.44
C LYS A 60 -3.02 -10.07 12.74
N PHE A 61 -2.29 -11.18 12.71
CA PHE A 61 -2.80 -12.48 12.29
C PHE A 61 -3.46 -13.21 13.46
N ASP A 62 -4.39 -14.12 13.15
CA ASP A 62 -4.76 -15.18 14.10
C ASP A 62 -3.52 -16.05 14.33
N GLU A 63 -3.06 -16.17 15.58
CA GLU A 63 -1.84 -16.93 15.95
C GLU A 63 -1.87 -18.37 15.44
N SER A 64 -3.06 -18.96 15.28
CA SER A 64 -3.23 -20.33 14.77
C SER A 64 -3.06 -20.46 13.26
N LYS A 65 -3.01 -19.35 12.53
CA LYS A 65 -3.02 -19.28 11.06
C LYS A 65 -1.75 -18.71 10.46
N LEU A 66 -0.76 -18.32 11.26
CA LEU A 66 0.51 -17.79 10.77
C LEU A 66 1.69 -18.61 11.28
N VAL A 67 2.48 -19.15 10.36
CA VAL A 67 3.78 -19.77 10.70
C VAL A 67 4.90 -18.95 10.09
N ILE A 68 5.80 -18.46 10.94
CA ILE A 68 6.96 -17.66 10.54
C ILE A 68 8.23 -18.51 10.58
N LYS A 69 9.04 -18.41 9.53
CA LYS A 69 10.44 -18.84 9.51
C LYS A 69 11.32 -17.66 9.12
N VAL A 70 12.55 -17.64 9.61
CA VAL A 70 13.52 -16.57 9.29
C VAL A 70 14.69 -17.16 8.51
N VAL A 71 15.12 -16.48 7.44
CA VAL A 71 16.40 -16.73 6.78
C VAL A 71 17.30 -15.51 6.98
N THR A 72 18.51 -15.72 7.45
CA THR A 72 19.43 -14.62 7.83
C THR A 72 20.71 -14.68 7.04
N THR A 73 21.25 -13.52 6.66
CA THR A 73 22.64 -13.44 6.18
C THR A 73 23.61 -13.46 7.34
N SER A 74 24.86 -13.85 7.07
CA SER A 74 25.95 -13.78 8.05
C SER A 74 26.16 -12.35 8.61
N ALA A 75 25.89 -11.31 7.82
CA ALA A 75 26.03 -9.92 8.25
C ALA A 75 24.90 -9.48 9.22
N ALA A 76 23.69 -10.01 9.06
CA ALA A 76 22.54 -9.69 9.91
C ALA A 76 22.72 -10.18 11.35
N LEU A 77 23.46 -11.28 11.56
CA LEU A 77 23.78 -11.85 12.88
C LEU A 77 24.55 -10.91 13.81
N ASN A 78 25.09 -9.80 13.31
CA ASN A 78 25.69 -8.76 14.16
C ASN A 78 24.64 -7.92 14.92
N PHE A 79 23.37 -7.99 14.55
CA PHE A 79 22.31 -7.09 15.02
C PHE A 79 21.21 -7.79 15.82
N PHE A 80 21.17 -9.12 15.86
CA PHE A 80 20.22 -9.89 16.66
C PHE A 80 20.81 -11.24 17.06
N ASP A 81 20.23 -11.87 18.08
CA ASP A 81 20.61 -13.20 18.55
C ASP A 81 19.55 -14.23 18.11
N PRO A 82 19.88 -15.17 17.22
CA PRO A 82 18.94 -16.21 16.80
C PRO A 82 18.33 -17.03 17.95
N ASN A 83 19.06 -17.22 19.05
CA ASN A 83 18.59 -18.04 20.17
C ASN A 83 17.29 -17.50 20.79
N LYS A 84 17.12 -16.18 20.79
CA LYS A 84 15.91 -15.54 21.32
C LYS A 84 14.67 -15.86 20.49
N LEU A 85 14.81 -15.91 19.17
CA LEU A 85 13.71 -16.25 18.27
C LEU A 85 13.41 -17.76 18.33
N GLU A 86 14.46 -18.57 18.45
CA GLU A 86 14.32 -20.02 18.57
C GLU A 86 13.61 -20.44 19.86
N SER A 87 13.86 -19.74 20.99
CA SER A 87 13.15 -20.00 22.24
C SER A 87 11.66 -19.63 22.18
N GLU A 88 11.28 -18.73 21.27
CA GLU A 88 9.89 -18.38 20.94
C GLU A 88 9.29 -19.24 19.80
N GLY A 89 9.97 -20.32 19.43
CA GLY A 89 9.51 -21.29 18.43
C GLY A 89 9.68 -20.85 16.97
N VAL A 90 10.42 -19.78 16.70
CA VAL A 90 10.73 -19.32 15.33
C VAL A 90 12.05 -19.91 14.88
N ILE A 91 12.03 -20.72 13.82
CA ILE A 91 13.25 -21.30 13.26
C ILE A 91 13.99 -20.27 12.43
N VAL A 92 15.27 -20.03 12.77
CA VAL A 92 16.20 -19.19 12.02
C VAL A 92 17.14 -20.07 11.20
N TYR A 93 17.18 -19.85 9.88
CA TYR A 93 18.03 -20.58 8.94
C TYR A 93 19.23 -19.74 8.51
N GLU A 94 20.40 -20.37 8.49
CA GLU A 94 21.68 -19.78 8.11
C GLU A 94 22.32 -20.50 6.93
N ASP A 95 23.32 -19.86 6.32
CA ASP A 95 24.09 -20.42 5.20
C ASP A 95 24.66 -21.82 5.50
N SER A 96 25.02 -22.09 6.77
CA SER A 96 25.54 -23.41 7.17
C SER A 96 24.49 -24.52 7.13
N ASP A 97 23.21 -24.22 7.33
CA ASP A 97 22.14 -25.24 7.34
C ASP A 97 21.94 -25.85 5.94
N GLU A 98 22.18 -25.08 4.88
CA GLU A 98 22.13 -25.56 3.50
C GLU A 98 23.05 -26.76 3.27
N TRP A 99 24.29 -26.65 3.74
CA TRP A 99 25.30 -27.69 3.61
C TRP A 99 25.20 -28.78 4.68
N ASN A 100 24.58 -28.48 5.83
CA ASN A 100 24.31 -29.49 6.85
C ASN A 100 23.20 -30.45 6.40
N MET A 101 22.20 -29.94 5.69
CA MET A 101 21.07 -30.73 5.20
C MET A 101 21.37 -31.50 3.91
N PHE A 102 22.23 -30.97 3.02
CA PHE A 102 22.55 -31.62 1.75
C PHE A 102 23.89 -32.36 1.79
N LYS A 103 23.86 -33.69 1.99
CA LYS A 103 25.07 -34.54 2.02
C LYS A 103 25.22 -35.43 0.80
N LYS A 104 24.11 -35.84 0.18
CA LYS A 104 24.08 -36.67 -1.03
C LYS A 104 22.91 -36.30 -1.93
N ARG A 105 22.97 -36.74 -3.18
CA ARG A 105 21.86 -36.59 -4.13
C ARG A 105 20.59 -37.25 -3.56
N GLY A 106 19.50 -36.51 -3.56
CA GLY A 106 18.21 -36.92 -3.00
C GLY A 106 17.91 -36.30 -1.63
N ASP A 107 18.90 -35.68 -0.98
CA ASP A 107 18.68 -34.90 0.23
C ASP A 107 17.95 -33.58 -0.06
N PRO A 108 17.29 -32.97 0.94
CA PRO A 108 16.62 -31.69 0.81
C PRO A 108 17.56 -30.57 0.34
N VAL A 109 17.08 -29.69 -0.52
CA VAL A 109 17.81 -28.50 -0.96
C VAL A 109 17.14 -27.30 -0.30
N LEU A 110 17.73 -26.81 0.79
CA LEU A 110 17.06 -25.93 1.74
C LEU A 110 16.45 -24.68 1.09
N HIS A 111 17.17 -23.96 0.23
CA HIS A 111 16.61 -22.77 -0.44
C HIS A 111 15.40 -23.07 -1.32
N ILE A 112 15.39 -24.24 -1.99
CA ILE A 112 14.26 -24.68 -2.81
C ILE A 112 13.08 -25.06 -1.92
N ASP A 113 13.33 -25.75 -0.81
CA ASP A 113 12.26 -26.17 0.11
C ASP A 113 11.66 -24.99 0.87
N LEU A 114 12.45 -23.99 1.26
CA LEU A 114 11.96 -22.72 1.80
C LEU A 114 11.04 -22.00 0.80
N ARG A 115 11.45 -21.92 -0.48
CA ARG A 115 10.64 -21.33 -1.55
C ARG A 115 9.32 -22.08 -1.79
N LYS A 116 9.33 -23.42 -1.69
CA LYS A 116 8.11 -24.22 -1.82
C LYS A 116 7.18 -24.03 -0.62
N TRP A 117 7.77 -24.02 0.58
CA TRP A 117 7.06 -23.91 1.85
C TRP A 117 6.36 -22.57 2.05
N ALA A 118 7.02 -21.46 1.71
CA ALA A 118 6.52 -20.12 1.98
C ALA A 118 5.41 -19.71 0.99
N ASP A 119 4.32 -19.14 1.50
CA ASP A 119 3.24 -18.52 0.73
C ASP A 119 3.60 -17.08 0.34
N ALA A 120 4.38 -16.40 1.18
CA ALA A 120 4.98 -15.10 0.87
C ALA A 120 6.42 -15.01 1.41
N PHE A 121 7.22 -14.15 0.78
CA PHE A 121 8.57 -13.82 1.22
C PHE A 121 8.70 -12.32 1.42
N ILE A 122 9.23 -11.91 2.56
CA ILE A 122 9.62 -10.52 2.80
C ILE A 122 11.11 -10.44 3.15
N ILE A 123 11.83 -9.47 2.59
CA ILE A 123 13.17 -9.11 3.11
C ILE A 123 13.06 -7.77 3.87
N ALA A 124 13.16 -7.82 5.20
CA ALA A 124 13.00 -6.66 6.06
C ALA A 124 13.91 -6.78 7.31
N PRO A 125 15.05 -6.08 7.35
CA PRO A 125 15.53 -5.11 6.36
C PRO A 125 16.18 -5.74 5.12
N LEU A 126 16.11 -5.02 3.99
CA LEU A 126 16.94 -5.21 2.81
C LEU A 126 18.07 -4.16 2.77
N ASP A 127 19.32 -4.61 2.99
CA ASP A 127 20.52 -3.80 2.85
C ASP A 127 20.89 -3.58 1.38
N ALA A 128 21.74 -2.56 1.11
CA ALA A 128 22.12 -2.22 -0.26
C ALA A 128 22.94 -3.34 -0.95
N ASN A 129 23.70 -4.12 -0.19
CA ASN A 129 24.53 -5.19 -0.73
C ASN A 129 23.67 -6.34 -1.27
N SER A 130 22.71 -6.79 -0.49
CA SER A 130 21.76 -7.85 -0.86
C SER A 130 20.80 -7.36 -1.94
N LEU A 131 20.38 -6.08 -1.90
CA LEU A 131 19.67 -5.44 -3.01
C LEU A 131 20.47 -5.55 -4.32
N ALA A 132 21.75 -5.18 -4.30
CA ALA A 132 22.61 -5.28 -5.47
C ALA A 132 22.78 -6.73 -5.94
N LYS A 133 22.94 -7.70 -5.03
CA LYS A 133 23.04 -9.12 -5.37
C LYS A 133 21.79 -9.64 -6.06
N ILE A 134 20.61 -9.41 -5.46
CA ILE A 134 19.33 -9.87 -5.99
C ILE A 134 19.07 -9.25 -7.37
N CYS A 135 19.28 -7.94 -7.51
CA CYS A 135 19.07 -7.24 -8.79
C CYS A 135 19.98 -7.71 -9.92
N HIS A 136 21.18 -8.21 -9.60
CA HIS A 136 22.11 -8.77 -10.59
C HIS A 136 22.00 -10.30 -10.73
N GLY A 137 21.08 -10.94 -10.00
CA GLY A 137 20.86 -12.38 -10.06
C GLY A 137 21.96 -13.20 -9.39
N LEU A 138 22.72 -12.60 -8.46
CA LEU A 138 23.68 -13.31 -7.62
C LEU A 138 22.93 -14.10 -6.54
N CYS A 139 23.39 -15.33 -6.29
CA CYS A 139 22.83 -16.28 -5.33
C CYS A 139 23.97 -17.00 -4.60
N ASP A 140 24.67 -16.28 -3.72
CA ASP A 140 25.90 -16.72 -3.08
C ASP A 140 25.75 -17.03 -1.58
N ASN A 141 24.53 -16.90 -1.06
CA ASN A 141 24.15 -17.24 0.30
C ASN A 141 22.71 -17.74 0.34
N LEU A 142 22.27 -18.33 1.45
CA LEU A 142 20.96 -18.99 1.53
C LEU A 142 19.82 -18.03 1.18
N LEU A 143 19.85 -16.80 1.71
CA LEU A 143 18.83 -15.78 1.46
C LEU A 143 18.73 -15.42 -0.04
N THR A 144 19.85 -15.18 -0.70
CA THR A 144 19.88 -14.81 -2.12
C THR A 144 19.59 -16.00 -3.03
N CYS A 145 19.92 -17.22 -2.63
CA CYS A 145 19.48 -18.46 -3.29
C CYS A 145 17.95 -18.61 -3.26
N VAL A 146 17.31 -18.35 -2.11
CA VAL A 146 15.83 -18.34 -2.00
C VAL A 146 15.25 -17.28 -2.93
N ALA A 147 15.75 -16.04 -2.86
CA ALA A 147 15.29 -14.94 -3.70
C ALA A 147 15.44 -15.24 -5.21
N ARG A 148 16.54 -15.87 -5.61
CA ARG A 148 16.82 -16.21 -7.02
C ARG A 148 15.90 -17.29 -7.56
N ALA A 149 15.47 -18.22 -6.71
CA ALA A 149 14.59 -19.34 -7.04
C ALA A 149 13.09 -19.04 -6.82
N TRP A 150 12.76 -17.82 -6.37
CA TRP A 150 11.41 -17.45 -5.93
C TRP A 150 10.34 -17.65 -7.01
N ASP A 151 9.13 -18.01 -6.57
CA ASP A 151 7.94 -18.05 -7.43
C ASP A 151 7.32 -16.65 -7.49
N PHE A 152 7.44 -15.93 -8.60
CA PHE A 152 6.86 -14.60 -8.69
C PHE A 152 5.32 -14.59 -8.84
N ASN A 153 4.67 -15.76 -8.88
CA ASN A 153 3.22 -15.84 -8.63
C ASN A 153 2.87 -15.72 -7.13
N LYS A 154 3.87 -15.82 -6.24
CA LYS A 154 3.73 -15.62 -4.80
C LYS A 154 4.24 -14.23 -4.40
N PRO A 155 3.62 -13.55 -3.43
CA PRO A 155 4.07 -12.23 -3.00
C PRO A 155 5.52 -12.20 -2.53
N PHE A 156 6.29 -11.26 -3.07
CA PHE A 156 7.65 -10.93 -2.62
C PHE A 156 7.69 -9.46 -2.20
N PHE A 157 7.76 -9.20 -0.90
CA PHE A 157 7.90 -7.87 -0.32
C PHE A 157 9.37 -7.55 0.01
N PHE A 158 9.71 -6.26 0.02
CA PHE A 158 11.00 -5.83 0.55
C PHE A 158 10.89 -4.47 1.25
N ALA A 159 11.60 -4.33 2.37
CA ALA A 159 11.70 -3.08 3.14
C ALA A 159 13.17 -2.63 3.18
N PRO A 160 13.58 -1.69 2.30
CA PRO A 160 14.94 -1.18 2.28
C PRO A 160 15.33 -0.52 3.59
N ALA A 161 16.59 -0.69 4.00
CA ALA A 161 17.13 0.00 5.18
C ALA A 161 18.61 0.29 5.04
N MET A 162 18.96 1.54 4.72
CA MET A 162 20.33 1.98 4.48
C MET A 162 20.50 3.47 4.80
N ASN A 163 21.75 3.94 4.88
CA ASN A 163 22.03 5.36 5.06
C ASN A 163 21.49 6.19 3.88
N THR A 164 21.12 7.46 4.14
CA THR A 164 20.58 8.38 3.12
C THR A 164 21.43 8.47 1.86
N CYS A 165 22.76 8.60 1.98
CA CYS A 165 23.65 8.69 0.82
C CYS A 165 23.65 7.40 -0.01
N MET A 166 23.41 6.24 0.62
CA MET A 166 23.26 4.97 -0.08
C MET A 166 21.90 4.90 -0.77
N TRP A 167 20.84 5.41 -0.13
CA TRP A 167 19.50 5.44 -0.70
C TRP A 167 19.41 6.36 -1.92
N GLU A 168 19.94 7.57 -1.81
CA GLU A 168 19.98 8.58 -2.88
C GLU A 168 20.96 8.23 -4.00
N HIS A 169 21.78 7.19 -3.81
CA HIS A 169 22.72 6.75 -4.83
C HIS A 169 21.95 6.27 -6.09
N PRO A 170 22.31 6.72 -7.31
CA PRO A 170 21.55 6.40 -8.53
C PRO A 170 21.36 4.89 -8.78
N VAL A 171 22.37 4.08 -8.44
CA VAL A 171 22.31 2.62 -8.55
C VAL A 171 21.20 2.03 -7.66
N THR A 172 20.94 2.59 -6.49
CA THR A 172 19.85 2.13 -5.60
C THR A 172 18.50 2.36 -6.25
N ALA A 173 18.28 3.54 -6.85
CA ALA A 173 17.05 3.84 -7.58
C ALA A 173 16.82 2.88 -8.76
N GLU A 174 17.87 2.57 -9.53
CA GLU A 174 17.79 1.59 -10.62
C GLU A 174 17.46 0.18 -10.11
N GLN A 175 18.09 -0.23 -9.02
CA GLN A 175 17.89 -1.54 -8.40
C GLN A 175 16.47 -1.70 -7.83
N VAL A 176 15.99 -0.71 -7.07
CA VAL A 176 14.61 -0.70 -6.53
C VAL A 176 13.60 -0.73 -7.68
N LYS A 177 13.80 0.11 -8.70
CA LYS A 177 12.96 0.10 -9.90
C LYS A 177 12.96 -1.27 -10.58
N LYS A 178 14.10 -1.95 -10.65
CA LYS A 178 14.19 -3.30 -11.23
C LYS A 178 13.39 -4.33 -10.43
N LEU A 179 13.50 -4.33 -9.10
CA LEU A 179 12.68 -5.21 -8.26
C LEU A 179 11.18 -4.98 -8.47
N ILE A 180 10.75 -3.73 -8.53
CA ILE A 180 9.33 -3.38 -8.67
C ILE A 180 8.82 -3.69 -10.08
N VAL A 181 9.47 -3.13 -11.10
CA VAL A 181 8.95 -3.12 -12.47
C VAL A 181 9.24 -4.42 -13.21
N VAL A 182 10.41 -5.03 -12.98
CA VAL A 182 10.83 -6.23 -13.72
C VAL A 182 10.45 -7.50 -12.96
N PHE A 183 10.64 -7.52 -11.64
CA PHE A 183 10.37 -8.73 -10.86
C PHE A 183 8.96 -8.75 -10.27
N GLY A 184 8.26 -7.60 -10.20
CA GLY A 184 6.94 -7.52 -9.58
C GLY A 184 6.97 -7.54 -8.05
N CYS A 185 8.13 -7.27 -7.44
CA CYS A 185 8.25 -7.22 -5.98
C CYS A 185 7.53 -5.99 -5.42
N LYS A 186 6.94 -6.14 -4.24
CA LYS A 186 6.18 -5.10 -3.54
C LYS A 186 7.10 -4.34 -2.58
N GLU A 187 7.41 -3.09 -2.93
CA GLU A 187 8.21 -2.22 -2.07
C GLU A 187 7.39 -1.76 -0.85
N ILE A 188 8.02 -1.82 0.33
CA ILE A 188 7.60 -1.10 1.52
C ILE A 188 8.62 0.03 1.73
N PRO A 189 8.29 1.27 1.31
CA PRO A 189 9.28 2.32 1.12
C PRO A 189 9.93 2.72 2.44
N PRO A 190 11.20 3.15 2.43
CA PRO A 190 11.83 3.67 3.61
C PRO A 190 11.18 5.00 4.05
N MET A 191 11.53 5.44 5.25
CA MET A 191 11.04 6.68 5.85
C MET A 191 12.19 7.63 6.17
N GLU A 192 11.83 8.90 6.35
CA GLU A 192 12.74 9.92 6.87
C GLU A 192 12.86 9.79 8.39
N LYS A 193 14.10 9.70 8.89
CA LYS A 193 14.40 9.71 10.32
C LYS A 193 15.80 10.23 10.57
N GLU A 194 16.07 10.67 11.80
CA GLU A 194 17.43 10.80 12.32
C GLU A 194 18.05 9.40 12.40
N LEU A 195 19.05 9.18 11.54
CA LEU A 195 19.72 7.89 11.37
C LEU A 195 20.78 7.68 12.47
N MET A 196 21.23 6.44 12.65
CA MET A 196 22.25 6.08 13.65
C MET A 196 23.61 6.76 13.42
N CYS A 197 23.85 7.34 12.23
CA CYS A 197 25.02 8.15 11.94
C CYS A 197 24.89 9.63 12.36
N GLY A 198 23.71 10.08 12.81
CA GLY A 198 23.43 11.46 13.20
C GLY A 198 22.79 12.33 12.11
N ASP A 199 22.71 11.85 10.87
CA ASP A 199 22.08 12.58 9.76
C ASP A 199 20.56 12.39 9.77
N LYS A 200 19.80 13.47 9.56
CA LYS A 200 18.37 13.37 9.19
C LYS A 200 18.27 13.14 7.70
N GLY A 201 17.61 12.07 7.29
CA GLY A 201 17.35 11.82 5.88
C GLY A 201 16.54 10.57 5.61
N TYR A 202 16.28 10.35 4.32
CA TYR A 202 15.40 9.30 3.82
C TYR A 202 16.21 8.01 3.57
N GLY A 203 15.74 6.87 4.08
CA GLY A 203 16.46 5.58 3.96
C GLY A 203 16.32 4.66 5.17
N ALA A 204 15.72 5.15 6.27
CA ALA A 204 15.39 4.31 7.41
C ALA A 204 14.30 3.29 7.05
N MET A 205 14.39 2.06 7.56
CA MET A 205 13.34 1.07 7.36
C MET A 205 11.97 1.60 7.79
N ALA A 206 10.93 1.26 7.04
CA ALA A 206 9.54 1.55 7.39
C ALA A 206 9.20 1.14 8.84
N LYS A 207 8.20 1.79 9.42
CA LYS A 207 7.71 1.44 10.77
C LYS A 207 7.14 0.02 10.77
N ILE A 208 7.32 -0.71 11.87
CA ILE A 208 6.82 -2.08 12.01
C ILE A 208 5.32 -2.21 11.70
N PRO A 209 4.42 -1.34 12.22
CA PRO A 209 3.00 -1.41 11.89
C PRO A 209 2.70 -1.28 10.40
N MET A 210 3.50 -0.51 9.65
CA MET A 210 3.33 -0.38 8.20
C MET A 210 3.72 -1.68 7.49
N ILE A 211 4.86 -2.26 7.87
CA ILE A 211 5.36 -3.52 7.28
C ILE A 211 4.34 -4.64 7.51
N SER A 212 3.91 -4.82 8.76
CA SER A 212 2.95 -5.86 9.12
C SER A 212 1.59 -5.63 8.46
N SER A 213 1.10 -4.38 8.35
CA SER A 213 -0.13 -4.09 7.61
C SER A 213 -0.01 -4.52 6.16
N VAL A 214 1.07 -4.15 5.46
CA VAL A 214 1.23 -4.53 4.05
C VAL A 214 1.26 -6.05 3.85
N ILE A 215 1.86 -6.82 4.77
CA ILE A 215 1.90 -8.28 4.70
C ILE A 215 0.54 -8.91 5.04
N THR A 216 -0.13 -8.39 6.07
CA THR A 216 -1.43 -8.90 6.56
C THR A 216 -2.61 -8.52 5.65
N THR A 217 -2.44 -7.50 4.81
CA THR A 217 -3.49 -7.02 3.90
C THR A 217 -3.62 -7.96 2.70
N THR A 218 -4.41 -9.02 2.86
CA THR A 218 -4.95 -9.82 1.75
C THR A 218 -6.18 -9.17 1.11
N GLU A 219 -6.74 -8.14 1.76
CA GLU A 219 -7.96 -7.46 1.35
C GLU A 219 -7.67 -6.02 0.94
N MET A 220 -7.80 -5.70 -0.35
CA MET A 220 -7.70 -4.31 -0.79
C MET A 220 -9.08 -3.67 -0.79
N TRP A 221 -9.26 -2.64 0.03
CA TRP A 221 -10.42 -1.77 -0.05
C TRP A 221 -10.10 -0.48 -0.82
N VAL A 222 -10.99 -0.06 -1.70
CA VAL A 222 -10.88 1.20 -2.48
C VAL A 222 -12.05 2.12 -2.15
N PHE A 223 -11.75 3.35 -1.75
CA PHE A 223 -12.78 4.36 -1.48
C PHE A 223 -13.12 5.20 -2.70
N GLY A 224 -14.38 5.14 -3.10
CA GLY A 224 -14.98 5.96 -4.12
C GLY A 224 -15.74 7.14 -3.53
N TYR A 225 -15.30 8.36 -3.84
CA TYR A 225 -15.99 9.61 -3.46
C TYR A 225 -16.33 10.51 -4.65
N GLY A 226 -16.06 10.05 -5.88
CA GLY A 226 -16.33 10.76 -7.13
C GLY A 226 -17.05 9.85 -8.12
N SER A 227 -16.53 9.73 -9.35
CA SER A 227 -17.11 8.87 -10.39
C SER A 227 -17.24 7.39 -9.99
N LEU A 228 -16.38 6.91 -9.09
CA LEU A 228 -16.46 5.57 -8.52
C LEU A 228 -17.78 5.27 -7.79
N LEU A 229 -18.60 6.28 -7.49
CA LEU A 229 -19.92 6.08 -6.90
C LEU A 229 -20.96 5.53 -7.89
N TRP A 230 -20.68 5.58 -9.20
CA TRP A 230 -21.57 5.02 -10.23
C TRP A 230 -20.84 4.27 -11.34
N TYR A 231 -19.50 4.35 -11.38
CA TYR A 231 -18.68 3.71 -12.40
C TYR A 231 -17.33 3.29 -11.82
N THR A 232 -17.24 2.04 -11.39
CA THR A 232 -16.02 1.43 -10.85
C THR A 232 -15.14 0.88 -11.96
N ASP A 233 -15.69 0.04 -12.83
CA ASP A 233 -14.99 -0.59 -13.97
C ASP A 233 -13.76 -1.40 -13.52
N PHE A 234 -13.91 -2.02 -12.35
CA PHE A 234 -13.07 -3.08 -11.79
C PHE A 234 -13.97 -4.03 -10.99
N PRO A 235 -13.57 -5.30 -10.82
CA PRO A 235 -14.33 -6.28 -10.04
C PRO A 235 -14.22 -6.00 -8.53
N TYR A 236 -15.35 -6.14 -7.82
CA TYR A 236 -15.42 -6.02 -6.36
C TYR A 236 -16.36 -7.09 -5.79
N GLU A 237 -16.07 -7.57 -4.59
CA GLU A 237 -16.86 -8.61 -3.90
C GLU A 237 -17.80 -8.05 -2.83
N ALA A 238 -17.50 -6.87 -2.30
CA ALA A 238 -18.34 -6.17 -1.33
C ALA A 238 -18.32 -4.66 -1.56
N VAL A 239 -19.39 -3.98 -1.15
CA VAL A 239 -19.45 -2.51 -1.10
C VAL A 239 -20.10 -2.06 0.20
N ILE A 240 -19.48 -1.11 0.89
CA ILE A 240 -19.95 -0.58 2.17
C ILE A 240 -20.03 0.96 2.08
N PRO A 241 -21.17 1.60 2.36
CA PRO A 241 -21.27 3.05 2.46
C PRO A 241 -20.70 3.55 3.78
N GLY A 242 -20.09 4.74 3.78
CA GLY A 242 -19.47 5.30 4.97
C GLY A 242 -18.73 6.60 4.69
N VAL A 243 -17.97 7.06 5.69
CA VAL A 243 -17.24 8.33 5.63
C VAL A 243 -15.75 8.17 5.85
N VAL A 244 -14.96 9.00 5.18
CA VAL A 244 -13.57 9.27 5.53
C VAL A 244 -13.54 10.58 6.32
N GLN A 245 -12.91 10.56 7.49
CA GLN A 245 -12.79 11.73 8.39
C GLN A 245 -11.53 12.54 8.11
N GLY A 246 -11.54 13.82 8.47
CA GLY A 246 -10.42 14.76 8.27
C GLY A 246 -10.33 15.32 6.85
N TYR A 247 -11.30 15.02 5.99
CA TYR A 247 -11.31 15.46 4.59
C TYR A 247 -12.68 16.00 4.18
N VAL A 248 -12.67 16.93 3.23
CA VAL A 248 -13.86 17.41 2.53
C VAL A 248 -13.71 17.29 1.04
N ARG A 249 -14.81 17.03 0.34
CA ARG A 249 -14.81 16.94 -1.12
C ARG A 249 -14.82 18.32 -1.77
N ARG A 250 -13.97 18.55 -2.77
CA ARG A 250 -13.94 19.81 -3.55
C ARG A 250 -13.77 19.55 -5.04
N PHE A 251 -14.41 20.39 -5.87
CA PHE A 251 -14.30 20.39 -7.35
C PHE A 251 -13.03 21.14 -7.82
N TRP A 252 -11.92 20.93 -7.10
CA TRP A 252 -10.67 21.66 -7.31
C TRP A 252 -9.69 20.93 -8.24
N GLN A 253 -10.08 19.74 -8.70
CA GLN A 253 -9.29 18.97 -9.65
C GLN A 253 -9.71 19.26 -11.08
N MET A 254 -8.76 19.55 -11.96
CA MET A 254 -8.98 19.66 -13.40
C MET A 254 -8.97 18.28 -14.07
N SER A 255 -9.82 18.10 -15.08
CA SER A 255 -9.95 16.86 -15.86
C SER A 255 -9.66 17.16 -17.34
N PRO A 256 -8.43 16.91 -17.82
CA PRO A 256 -8.01 17.21 -19.18
C PRO A 256 -8.46 16.16 -20.21
N ASP A 257 -9.00 15.01 -19.79
CA ASP A 257 -9.25 13.88 -20.69
C ASP A 257 -10.64 13.26 -20.56
N HIS A 258 -11.22 13.20 -19.36
CA HIS A 258 -12.52 12.56 -19.12
C HIS A 258 -13.71 13.52 -19.23
N ARG A 259 -13.64 14.66 -18.53
CA ARG A 259 -14.75 15.65 -18.45
C ARG A 259 -14.43 16.98 -19.13
N GLY A 260 -13.24 17.12 -19.69
CA GLY A 260 -12.85 18.19 -20.60
C GLY A 260 -11.87 17.69 -21.65
N THR A 261 -11.10 18.63 -22.22
CA THR A 261 -10.00 18.38 -23.14
C THR A 261 -8.73 19.05 -22.62
N GLU A 262 -7.55 18.72 -23.17
CA GLU A 262 -6.29 19.35 -22.76
C GLU A 262 -6.33 20.89 -22.85
N THR A 263 -6.98 21.42 -23.88
CA THR A 263 -7.13 22.87 -24.11
C THR A 263 -8.32 23.49 -23.37
N LYS A 264 -9.27 22.68 -22.93
CA LYS A 264 -10.46 23.13 -22.18
C LYS A 264 -10.82 22.09 -21.10
N PRO A 265 -9.99 22.00 -20.05
CA PRO A 265 -10.15 20.98 -19.03
C PRO A 265 -11.42 21.23 -18.21
N GLY A 266 -12.10 20.14 -17.86
CA GLY A 266 -13.25 20.17 -16.95
C GLY A 266 -12.79 20.18 -15.48
N ARG A 267 -13.74 20.04 -14.56
CA ARG A 267 -13.52 19.89 -13.12
C ARG A 267 -14.12 18.59 -12.58
N THR A 268 -13.33 17.84 -11.83
CA THR A 268 -13.71 16.66 -11.05
C THR A 268 -13.44 16.92 -9.57
N VAL A 269 -13.77 15.95 -8.72
CA VAL A 269 -13.62 16.09 -7.27
C VAL A 269 -12.30 15.50 -6.77
N THR A 270 -11.72 16.14 -5.77
CA THR A 270 -10.65 15.59 -4.92
C THR A 270 -11.04 15.71 -3.45
N LEU A 271 -10.27 15.08 -2.56
CA LEU A 271 -10.34 15.29 -1.12
C LEU A 271 -9.34 16.37 -0.71
N VAL A 272 -9.77 17.25 0.19
CA VAL A 272 -8.94 18.31 0.77
C VAL A 272 -8.93 18.12 2.27
N PRO A 273 -7.75 18.08 2.93
CA PRO A 273 -7.68 18.01 4.38
C PRO A 273 -8.43 19.17 5.03
N GLN A 274 -9.31 18.86 5.98
CA GLN A 274 -10.03 19.86 6.77
C GLN A 274 -10.35 19.27 8.13
N ASP A 275 -9.97 19.99 9.19
CA ASP A 275 -10.27 19.58 10.56
C ASP A 275 -11.79 19.50 10.81
N GLY A 276 -12.22 18.43 11.47
CA GLY A 276 -13.64 18.07 11.63
C GLY A 276 -14.39 17.79 10.31
N GLY A 277 -13.69 17.73 9.18
CA GLY A 277 -14.27 17.43 7.87
C GLY A 277 -14.66 15.96 7.74
N MET A 278 -15.72 15.70 6.99
CA MET A 278 -16.13 14.35 6.60
C MET A 278 -16.47 14.31 5.12
N CYS A 279 -16.05 13.25 4.45
CA CYS A 279 -16.42 12.97 3.07
C CYS A 279 -17.09 11.59 3.00
N TRP A 280 -18.35 11.57 2.60
CA TRP A 280 -19.09 10.32 2.37
C TRP A 280 -18.69 9.66 1.05
N GLY A 281 -18.78 8.34 0.98
CA GLY A 281 -18.58 7.58 -0.24
C GLY A 281 -18.86 6.09 -0.08
N LEU A 282 -18.29 5.29 -0.98
CA LEU A 282 -18.42 3.83 -0.99
C LEU A 282 -17.05 3.18 -0.89
N ALA A 283 -16.86 2.26 0.04
CA ALA A 283 -15.69 1.38 0.14
C ALA A 283 -15.96 0.09 -0.64
N TYR A 284 -15.10 -0.23 -1.61
CA TYR A 284 -15.19 -1.42 -2.45
C TYR A 284 -14.11 -2.43 -2.07
N LYS A 285 -14.50 -3.66 -1.74
CA LYS A 285 -13.57 -4.76 -1.50
C LYS A 285 -13.16 -5.39 -2.82
N VAL A 286 -11.88 -5.36 -3.14
CA VAL A 286 -11.32 -5.92 -4.37
C VAL A 286 -10.88 -7.37 -4.10
N PRO A 287 -11.35 -8.36 -4.91
CA PRO A 287 -10.89 -9.74 -4.80
C PRO A 287 -9.38 -9.84 -4.98
N GLU A 288 -8.74 -10.72 -4.22
CA GLU A 288 -7.27 -10.84 -4.15
C GLU A 288 -6.62 -11.00 -5.54
N GLU A 289 -7.19 -11.87 -6.38
CA GLU A 289 -6.76 -12.11 -7.77
C GLU A 289 -6.82 -10.90 -8.70
N HIS A 290 -7.54 -9.85 -8.30
CA HIS A 290 -7.77 -8.65 -9.09
C HIS A 290 -7.10 -7.40 -8.52
N ILE A 291 -6.41 -7.50 -7.38
CA ILE A 291 -5.77 -6.36 -6.71
C ILE A 291 -4.78 -5.66 -7.64
N GLU A 292 -3.85 -6.40 -8.25
CA GLU A 292 -2.79 -5.80 -9.08
C GLU A 292 -3.36 -5.11 -10.33
N ASN A 293 -4.30 -5.78 -11.00
CA ASN A 293 -4.97 -5.23 -12.18
C ASN A 293 -5.82 -3.99 -11.82
N THR A 294 -6.48 -3.99 -10.66
CA THR A 294 -7.28 -2.86 -10.19
C THR A 294 -6.39 -1.68 -9.85
N ILE A 295 -5.24 -1.91 -9.18
CA ILE A 295 -4.25 -0.85 -8.91
C ILE A 295 -3.72 -0.26 -10.23
N ALA A 296 -3.34 -1.10 -11.19
CA ALA A 296 -2.83 -0.63 -12.48
C ALA A 296 -3.89 0.18 -13.24
N TYR A 297 -5.14 -0.29 -13.25
CA TYR A 297 -6.27 0.40 -13.85
C TYR A 297 -6.53 1.75 -13.18
N LEU A 298 -6.62 1.80 -11.84
CA LEU A 298 -6.88 3.03 -11.10
C LEU A 298 -5.73 4.03 -11.24
N ASN A 299 -4.48 3.58 -11.24
CA ASN A 299 -3.32 4.44 -11.51
C ASN A 299 -3.37 5.06 -12.91
N PHE A 300 -3.82 4.30 -13.92
CA PHE A 300 -4.00 4.84 -15.27
C PHE A 300 -5.18 5.80 -15.35
N ARG A 301 -6.31 5.46 -14.70
CA ARG A 301 -7.52 6.27 -14.68
C ARG A 301 -7.30 7.61 -13.99
N GLU A 302 -6.58 7.61 -12.87
CA GLU A 302 -6.36 8.78 -12.02
C GLU A 302 -5.00 9.48 -12.28
N ARG A 303 -4.37 9.20 -13.44
CA ARG A 303 -3.07 9.73 -13.88
C ARG A 303 -2.95 11.26 -13.91
N ALA A 304 -4.06 11.99 -13.85
CA ALA A 304 -4.08 13.45 -13.83
C ALA A 304 -3.75 14.01 -12.43
N GLY A 305 -2.65 13.56 -11.81
CA GLY A 305 -2.14 14.14 -10.56
C GLY A 305 -2.72 13.60 -9.26
N TYR A 306 -3.56 12.57 -9.28
CA TYR A 306 -3.95 11.88 -8.06
C TYR A 306 -2.83 10.96 -7.57
N LYS A 307 -2.70 10.84 -6.26
CA LYS A 307 -1.84 9.89 -5.57
C LYS A 307 -2.70 8.96 -4.73
N ARG A 308 -2.27 7.70 -4.63
CA ARG A 308 -2.93 6.72 -3.77
C ARG A 308 -2.43 6.90 -2.34
N GLU A 309 -3.36 7.05 -1.41
CA GLU A 309 -3.14 7.21 0.02
C GLU A 309 -3.93 6.15 0.78
N VAL A 310 -3.55 5.92 2.04
CA VAL A 310 -4.30 5.07 2.97
C VAL A 310 -4.97 5.97 4.00
N VAL A 311 -6.28 5.80 4.19
CA VAL A 311 -7.08 6.59 5.12
C VAL A 311 -8.00 5.70 5.94
N GLU A 312 -8.37 6.16 7.12
CA GLU A 312 -9.35 5.50 7.99
C GLU A 312 -10.77 5.78 7.50
N PHE A 313 -11.53 4.72 7.27
CA PHE A 313 -12.92 4.73 6.83
C PHE A 313 -13.83 4.26 7.95
N HIS A 314 -14.96 4.94 8.09
CA HIS A 314 -15.98 4.70 9.10
C HIS A 314 -17.28 4.24 8.42
N PRO A 315 -17.65 2.96 8.54
CA PRO A 315 -18.87 2.40 7.95
C PRO A 315 -20.16 3.03 8.49
N ASP A 316 -21.14 3.28 7.61
CA ASP A 316 -22.48 3.79 8.00
C ASP A 316 -23.29 2.75 8.80
N ASN A 317 -22.96 1.47 8.66
CA ASN A 317 -23.67 0.36 9.31
C ASN A 317 -23.22 0.12 10.77
N GLY A 318 -22.28 0.92 11.28
CA GLY A 318 -21.77 0.82 12.65
C GLY A 318 -20.73 -0.29 12.86
N GLU A 319 -20.22 -0.90 11.79
CA GLU A 319 -19.01 -1.74 11.87
C GLU A 319 -17.79 -0.91 12.29
N GLU A 320 -16.77 -1.61 12.80
CA GLU A 320 -15.53 -0.97 13.26
C GLU A 320 -14.81 -0.23 12.12
N PRO A 321 -14.18 0.92 12.39
CA PRO A 321 -13.38 1.62 11.40
C PRO A 321 -12.21 0.77 10.89
N PHE A 322 -11.85 0.94 9.62
CA PHE A 322 -10.74 0.23 9.00
C PHE A 322 -10.00 1.09 7.97
N GLU A 323 -8.74 0.72 7.66
CA GLU A 323 -7.92 1.40 6.67
C GLU A 323 -8.27 0.96 5.24
N LEU A 324 -8.33 1.90 4.29
CA LEU A 324 -8.52 1.61 2.88
C LEU A 324 -7.70 2.52 1.96
N SER A 325 -7.59 2.14 0.69
CA SER A 325 -6.93 2.93 -0.35
C SER A 325 -7.86 3.99 -0.92
N VAL A 326 -7.37 5.22 -1.06
CA VAL A 326 -8.09 6.33 -1.71
C VAL A 326 -7.15 7.07 -2.67
N TYR A 327 -7.69 7.57 -3.78
CA TYR A 327 -6.93 8.42 -4.71
C TYR A 327 -7.21 9.88 -4.41
N ILE A 328 -6.22 10.65 -3.99
CA ILE A 328 -6.34 12.07 -3.62
C ILE A 328 -5.37 12.90 -4.45
N SER A 329 -5.86 14.01 -4.99
CA SER A 329 -5.01 15.00 -5.65
C SER A 329 -4.69 16.13 -4.66
N TYR A 330 -3.40 16.40 -4.48
CA TYR A 330 -2.87 17.46 -3.64
C TYR A 330 -2.30 18.61 -4.46
N HIS A 331 -2.30 19.81 -3.88
CA HIS A 331 -1.56 20.94 -4.42
C HIS A 331 -0.05 20.67 -4.30
N HIS A 332 0.66 20.62 -5.43
CA HIS A 332 2.12 20.50 -5.51
C HIS A 332 2.61 21.23 -6.75
N GLU A 333 3.87 21.69 -6.77
CA GLU A 333 4.45 22.43 -7.92
C GLU A 333 4.31 21.65 -9.24
N ASP A 334 4.43 20.33 -9.17
CA ASP A 334 4.31 19.43 -10.34
C ASP A 334 2.86 19.02 -10.69
N ASN A 335 1.87 19.31 -9.84
CA ASN A 335 0.47 18.94 -10.09
C ASN A 335 -0.35 20.12 -10.60
N ILE A 336 -0.18 20.41 -11.89
CA ILE A 336 -0.88 21.50 -12.58
C ILE A 336 -2.42 21.37 -12.61
N TYR A 337 -2.95 20.19 -12.27
CA TYR A 337 -4.38 19.93 -12.32
C TYR A 337 -5.09 20.21 -10.99
N HIS A 338 -4.37 20.30 -9.87
CA HIS A 338 -4.96 20.76 -8.62
C HIS A 338 -4.98 22.30 -8.60
N THR A 339 -6.16 22.90 -8.75
CA THR A 339 -6.29 24.36 -8.91
C THR A 339 -6.96 25.06 -7.73
N GLY A 340 -7.24 24.33 -6.64
CA GLY A 340 -7.83 24.86 -5.42
C GLY A 340 -6.91 25.83 -4.66
N PRO A 341 -7.47 26.78 -3.88
CA PRO A 341 -8.89 27.09 -3.74
C PRO A 341 -9.46 27.89 -4.94
N VAL A 342 -10.68 27.57 -5.35
CA VAL A 342 -11.42 28.24 -6.45
C VAL A 342 -12.83 28.55 -6.00
N THR A 343 -13.40 29.66 -6.47
CA THR A 343 -14.78 30.03 -6.13
C THR A 343 -15.81 29.12 -6.79
N ASN A 344 -16.98 28.96 -6.16
CA ASN A 344 -18.04 28.12 -6.72
C ASN A 344 -18.58 28.64 -8.06
N ASP A 345 -18.51 29.96 -8.29
CA ASP A 345 -18.93 30.55 -9.57
C ASP A 345 -17.97 30.20 -10.71
N GLU A 346 -16.65 30.30 -10.48
CA GLU A 346 -15.64 29.85 -11.45
C GLU A 346 -15.73 28.34 -11.72
N ILE A 347 -16.01 27.54 -10.68
CA ILE A 347 -16.24 26.09 -10.83
C ILE A 347 -17.43 25.83 -11.75
N VAL A 348 -18.55 26.54 -11.52
CA VAL A 348 -19.78 26.41 -12.32
C VAL A 348 -19.53 26.80 -13.78
N ASP A 349 -18.82 27.89 -14.03
CA ASP A 349 -18.52 28.34 -15.41
C ASP A 349 -17.65 27.33 -16.18
N VAL A 350 -16.66 26.72 -15.53
CA VAL A 350 -15.87 25.63 -16.14
C VAL A 350 -16.74 24.42 -16.40
N ILE A 351 -17.56 23.97 -15.43
CA ILE A 351 -18.42 22.80 -15.57
C ILE A 351 -19.42 22.97 -16.73
N LEU A 352 -20.04 24.14 -16.87
CA LEU A 352 -21.03 24.38 -17.93
C LEU A 352 -20.41 24.46 -19.32
N SER A 353 -19.13 24.81 -19.42
CA SER A 353 -18.45 25.02 -20.69
C SER A 353 -17.61 23.83 -21.16
N SER A 354 -17.47 22.79 -20.34
CA SER A 354 -16.55 21.67 -20.56
C SER A 354 -17.25 20.35 -20.89
N LYS A 355 -16.65 19.60 -21.81
CA LYS A 355 -17.08 18.25 -22.22
C LYS A 355 -15.85 17.45 -22.62
N GLY A 356 -15.77 16.21 -22.15
CA GLY A 356 -14.70 15.29 -22.52
C GLY A 356 -15.25 14.01 -23.14
N ARG A 357 -14.39 13.01 -23.30
CA ARG A 357 -14.74 11.72 -23.92
C ARG A 357 -15.79 10.93 -23.13
N THR A 358 -15.90 11.16 -21.82
CA THR A 358 -16.81 10.45 -20.91
C THR A 358 -18.14 11.18 -20.71
N GLY A 359 -18.39 12.26 -21.46
CA GLY A 359 -19.61 13.05 -21.38
C GLY A 359 -19.38 14.50 -20.94
N THR A 360 -20.47 15.22 -20.69
CA THR A 360 -20.40 16.61 -20.24
C THR A 360 -19.91 16.66 -18.79
N ASN A 361 -19.29 17.78 -18.43
CA ASN A 361 -18.90 17.97 -17.05
C ASN A 361 -20.13 18.26 -16.16
N LEU A 362 -21.16 18.89 -16.73
CA LEU A 362 -22.48 19.05 -16.12
C LEU A 362 -23.06 17.69 -15.67
N GLU A 363 -22.99 16.67 -16.53
CA GLU A 363 -23.43 15.32 -16.17
C GLU A 363 -22.71 14.77 -14.94
N TYR A 364 -21.38 14.93 -14.87
CA TYR A 364 -20.60 14.48 -13.72
C TYR A 364 -21.07 15.11 -12.42
N ALA A 365 -21.25 16.43 -12.42
CA ALA A 365 -21.62 17.18 -11.22
C ALA A 365 -23.03 16.83 -10.73
N LEU A 366 -24.01 16.76 -11.65
CA LEU A 366 -25.39 16.46 -11.29
C LEU A 366 -25.58 14.99 -10.88
N ARG A 367 -24.89 14.03 -11.51
CA ARG A 367 -24.91 12.62 -11.06
C ARG A 367 -24.36 12.48 -9.64
N LEU A 368 -23.28 13.20 -9.33
CA LEU A 368 -22.69 13.16 -8.00
C LEU A 368 -23.68 13.66 -6.93
N ALA A 369 -24.38 14.76 -7.20
CA ALA A 369 -25.40 15.30 -6.30
C ALA A 369 -26.61 14.36 -6.15
N ASP A 370 -27.11 13.80 -7.25
CA ASP A 370 -28.21 12.83 -7.24
C ASP A 370 -27.90 11.59 -6.39
N ILE A 371 -26.71 11.01 -6.55
CA ILE A 371 -26.28 9.85 -5.76
C ILE A 371 -26.23 10.17 -4.28
N HIS A 372 -25.75 11.35 -3.89
CA HIS A 372 -25.76 11.76 -2.49
C HIS A 372 -27.17 11.84 -1.94
N ARG A 373 -28.11 12.42 -2.69
CA ARG A 373 -29.52 12.49 -2.27
C ARG A 373 -30.15 11.11 -2.12
N ARG A 374 -29.81 10.16 -2.99
CA ARG A 374 -30.40 8.80 -2.98
C ARG A 374 -29.77 7.87 -1.96
N LEU A 375 -28.45 7.86 -1.85
CA LEU A 375 -27.71 6.88 -1.05
C LEU A 375 -27.27 7.43 0.30
N ALA A 376 -27.11 8.75 0.44
CA ALA A 376 -26.60 9.39 1.64
C ALA A 376 -27.49 10.57 2.09
N PRO A 377 -28.82 10.42 2.21
CA PRO A 377 -29.72 11.54 2.57
C PRO A 377 -29.43 12.13 3.95
N HIS A 378 -28.71 11.39 4.80
CA HIS A 378 -28.26 11.81 6.13
C HIS A 378 -26.99 12.68 6.09
N ILE A 379 -26.29 12.75 4.97
CA ILE A 379 -25.06 13.54 4.81
C ILE A 379 -25.37 14.88 4.15
N HIS A 380 -24.84 15.95 4.74
CA HIS A 380 -24.88 17.29 4.16
C HIS A 380 -23.52 17.68 3.59
N ASP A 381 -23.42 17.75 2.25
CA ASP A 381 -22.24 18.26 1.52
C ASP A 381 -22.56 19.69 0.99
N PRO A 382 -22.30 20.75 1.77
CA PRO A 382 -22.68 22.12 1.41
C PRO A 382 -22.00 22.61 0.13
N HIS A 383 -20.80 22.12 -0.18
CA HIS A 383 -20.06 22.51 -1.39
C HIS A 383 -20.69 21.89 -2.64
N LEU A 384 -20.95 20.57 -2.62
CA LEU A 384 -21.62 19.87 -3.72
C LEU A 384 -23.00 20.45 -4.02
N PHE A 385 -23.81 20.67 -2.98
CA PHE A 385 -25.18 21.16 -3.14
C PHE A 385 -25.26 22.65 -3.51
N ASP A 386 -24.28 23.48 -3.15
CA ASP A 386 -24.19 24.85 -3.69
C ASP A 386 -23.87 24.83 -5.19
N ILE A 387 -22.92 23.99 -5.63
CA ILE A 387 -22.59 23.83 -7.04
C ILE A 387 -23.80 23.32 -7.83
N GLU A 388 -24.48 22.27 -7.36
CA GLU A 388 -25.70 21.74 -7.98
C GLU A 388 -26.74 22.86 -8.19
N ARG A 389 -27.05 23.62 -7.12
CA ARG A 389 -28.02 24.72 -7.17
C ARG A 389 -27.64 25.78 -8.20
N ARG A 390 -26.37 26.19 -8.23
CA ARG A 390 -25.88 27.19 -9.19
C ARG A 390 -25.91 26.67 -10.62
N LEU A 391 -25.54 25.42 -10.85
CA LEU A 391 -25.63 24.78 -12.16
C LEU A 391 -27.07 24.74 -12.68
N LEU A 392 -28.03 24.33 -11.86
CA LEU A 392 -29.45 24.28 -12.27
C LEU A 392 -30.00 25.67 -12.60
N LYS A 393 -29.70 26.67 -11.75
CA LYS A 393 -30.08 28.07 -12.00
C LYS A 393 -29.48 28.61 -13.31
N ALA A 394 -28.22 28.30 -13.57
CA ALA A 394 -27.54 28.68 -14.80
C ALA A 394 -28.07 27.93 -16.03
N CYS A 395 -28.45 26.66 -15.89
CA CYS A 395 -29.07 25.89 -16.96
C CYS A 395 -30.43 26.46 -17.36
N GLU A 396 -31.23 26.92 -16.39
CA GLU A 396 -32.49 27.61 -16.64
C GLU A 396 -32.26 28.97 -17.33
N SER A 397 -31.41 29.83 -16.76
CA SER A 397 -31.21 31.18 -17.30
C SER A 397 -30.57 31.21 -18.68
N LYS A 398 -29.60 30.30 -18.94
CA LYS A 398 -28.91 30.16 -20.23
C LYS A 398 -29.64 29.18 -21.18
N ARG A 399 -30.79 28.63 -20.80
CA ARG A 399 -31.59 27.64 -21.55
C ARG A 399 -30.76 26.45 -22.06
N ILE A 400 -29.83 25.96 -21.23
CA ILE A 400 -28.93 24.85 -21.56
C ILE A 400 -29.74 23.56 -21.71
N ARG A 401 -29.45 22.79 -22.76
CA ARG A 401 -30.02 21.47 -23.01
C ARG A 401 -28.93 20.42 -22.86
N ASP A 402 -29.06 19.58 -21.85
CA ASP A 402 -28.22 18.40 -21.63
C ASP A 402 -29.13 17.21 -21.31
N LYS A 403 -28.80 16.03 -21.83
CA LYS A 403 -29.58 14.81 -21.60
C LYS A 403 -29.69 14.47 -20.11
N ILE A 404 -28.66 14.78 -19.32
CA ILE A 404 -28.66 14.47 -17.89
C ILE A 404 -29.79 15.16 -17.13
N LEU A 405 -30.20 16.36 -17.56
CA LEU A 405 -31.27 17.11 -16.92
C LEU A 405 -32.60 16.34 -16.98
N ASN A 406 -32.88 15.71 -18.12
CA ASN A 406 -34.06 14.86 -18.30
C ASN A 406 -33.89 13.52 -17.59
N ILE A 407 -32.71 12.90 -17.67
CA ILE A 407 -32.42 11.61 -17.02
C ILE A 407 -32.64 11.68 -15.50
N LEU A 408 -32.26 12.80 -14.88
CA LEU A 408 -32.43 13.03 -13.44
C LEU A 408 -33.79 13.68 -13.10
N GLY A 409 -34.68 13.87 -14.07
CA GLY A 409 -36.03 14.37 -13.84
C GLY A 409 -36.13 15.86 -13.46
N HIS A 410 -35.15 16.69 -13.82
CA HIS A 410 -35.21 18.12 -13.54
C HIS A 410 -36.27 18.83 -14.41
N ASN A 411 -37.24 19.47 -13.75
CA ASN A 411 -38.37 20.12 -14.39
C ASN A 411 -38.09 21.59 -14.77
N LEU A 412 -37.17 21.83 -15.71
CA LEU A 412 -36.88 23.20 -16.18
C LEU A 412 -37.89 23.66 -17.26
N PRO A 413 -38.39 24.91 -17.22
CA PRO A 413 -39.44 25.39 -18.13
C PRO A 413 -39.12 25.21 -19.62
N HIS A 414 -37.85 25.41 -20.03
CA HIS A 414 -37.44 25.31 -21.44
C HIS A 414 -37.28 23.87 -21.94
N LEU A 415 -37.27 22.87 -21.05
CA LEU A 415 -37.18 21.45 -21.41
C LEU A 415 -38.56 20.85 -21.75
N LYS A 416 -39.67 21.48 -21.32
CA LYS A 416 -41.05 21.06 -21.60
C LYS A 416 -41.55 21.39 -23.01
N SER A 417 -40.71 22.04 -23.84
CA SER A 417 -41.06 22.57 -25.16
C SER A 417 -40.31 21.89 -26.32
N ALA A 418 -39.87 20.65 -26.12
CA ALA A 418 -39.11 19.86 -27.09
C ALA A 418 -39.88 18.63 -27.56
#